data_AF-A0A7Y0SRC9-F1
#
_entry.id   AF-A0A7Y0SRC9-F1
#
_cell.length_a   1.000
_cell.length_b   1.000
_cell.length_c   1.000
_cell.angle_alpha   90.00
_cell.angle_beta   90.00
_cell.angle_gamma   90.00
#
_symmetry.space_group_name_H-M   'P 1'
#
loop_
_entity.id
_entity.type
_entity.pdbx_description
1 polymer ?
#
loop_
_entity_poly.entity_id
_entity_poly.type
_entity_poly.pdbx_seq_one_letter_code
_entity_poly.pdbx_strand_id
1 'polypeptide(L)'
;MYNKGKSTFLLLLAVGLVGCSSAPDEAVTGQETNQTTSDVYDPLEGFNRTMWELNYEYLDPYLVRPVSLAYVEYTPVPIRSGIANFLSNLDEPASMV
;
A
#
# COMPACT_ATOMS: atom_id res chain seq x y z
N MET A 1 -19.10 38.06 5.14
CA MET A 1 -17.89 38.87 4.93
C MET A 1 -16.69 37.93 4.76
N TYR A 2 -16.40 37.54 3.52
CA TYR A 2 -15.25 36.69 3.19
C TYR A 2 -13.97 37.51 3.39
N ASN A 3 -13.11 37.07 4.32
CA ASN A 3 -11.93 37.84 4.73
C ASN A 3 -10.87 37.75 3.63
N LYS A 4 -10.76 38.81 2.81
CA LYS A 4 -9.85 38.92 1.67
C LYS A 4 -8.40 38.52 2.03
N GLY A 5 -7.94 38.80 3.25
CA GLY A 5 -6.59 38.43 3.70
C GLY A 5 -6.39 36.93 3.96
N LYS A 6 -7.43 36.20 4.38
CA LYS A 6 -7.36 34.75 4.60
C LYS A 6 -7.37 33.98 3.28
N SER A 7 -8.09 34.49 2.28
CA SER A 7 -8.14 33.92 0.92
C SER A 7 -6.82 34.07 0.18
N THR A 8 -6.20 35.26 0.23
CA THR A 8 -4.89 35.49 -0.39
C THR A 8 -3.77 34.66 0.27
N PHE A 9 -3.86 34.42 1.58
CA PHE A 9 -2.90 33.56 2.30
C PHE A 9 -3.05 32.07 1.93
N LEU A 10 -4.29 31.58 1.82
CA LEU A 10 -4.56 30.21 1.37
C LEU A 10 -4.12 29.98 -0.09
N LEU A 11 -4.26 31.00 -0.94
CA LEU A 11 -3.83 30.93 -2.34
C LEU A 11 -2.30 30.95 -2.48
N LEU A 12 -1.59 31.71 -1.62
CA LEU A 12 -0.12 31.70 -1.56
C LEU A 12 0.45 30.38 -1.03
N LEU A 13 -0.21 29.73 -0.07
CA LEU A 13 0.18 28.43 0.46
C LEU A 13 0.03 27.30 -0.59
N ALA A 14 -1.01 27.36 -1.42
CA ALA A 14 -1.26 26.35 -2.46
C ALA A 14 -0.26 26.43 -3.62
N VAL A 15 0.23 27.62 -3.98
CA VAL A 15 1.24 27.81 -5.03
C VAL A 15 2.64 27.35 -4.58
N GLY A 16 2.94 27.41 -3.27
CA GLY A 16 4.21 26.93 -2.71
C GLY A 16 4.36 25.40 -2.62
N LEU A 17 3.30 24.64 -2.87
CA LEU A 17 3.30 23.17 -2.81
C LEU A 17 3.58 22.50 -4.18
N VAL A 18 3.75 23.28 -5.25
CA VAL A 18 4.18 22.73 -6.55
C VAL A 18 5.69 22.55 -6.55
N GLY A 19 6.15 21.52 -5.83
CA GLY A 19 7.49 20.97 -6.01
C GLY A 19 7.55 20.20 -7.32
N CYS A 20 8.45 20.58 -8.24
CA CYS A 20 8.83 19.76 -9.38
C CYS A 20 9.67 18.58 -8.88
N SER A 21 9.05 17.41 -8.79
CA SER A 21 9.76 16.13 -8.87
C SER A 21 9.75 15.69 -10.33
N SER A 22 10.66 16.22 -11.15
CA SER A 22 10.88 15.69 -12.50
C SER A 22 11.65 14.39 -12.36
N ALA A 23 11.06 13.26 -12.75
CA ALA A 23 11.85 12.07 -13.04
C ALA A 23 12.76 12.39 -14.24
N PRO A 24 14.03 11.94 -14.26
CA PRO A 24 14.85 12.09 -15.45
C PRO A 24 14.26 11.24 -16.58
N ASP A 25 14.06 11.84 -17.75
CA ASP A 25 13.87 11.09 -18.98
C ASP A 25 15.19 10.36 -19.27
N GLU A 26 15.18 9.03 -19.20
CA GLU A 26 16.31 8.19 -19.58
C GLU A 26 16.50 8.23 -21.10
N ALA A 27 17.05 9.33 -21.60
CA ALA A 27 17.82 9.34 -22.84
C ALA A 27 19.21 8.79 -22.50
N VAL A 28 19.39 7.50 -22.81
CA VAL A 28 20.63 6.72 -22.85
C VAL A 28 21.89 7.59 -22.91
N THR A 29 22.64 7.69 -21.80
CA THR A 29 24.12 7.82 -21.80
C THR A 29 24.69 7.69 -20.38
N GLY A 30 25.09 6.47 -20.01
CA GLY A 30 26.36 6.21 -19.32
C GLY A 30 26.57 6.78 -17.91
N GLN A 31 25.65 6.55 -16.97
CA GLN A 31 25.99 6.64 -15.55
C GLN A 31 25.83 5.26 -14.91
N GLU A 32 26.97 4.60 -14.66
CA GLU A 32 27.06 3.36 -13.88
C GLU A 32 26.64 3.63 -12.42
N THR A 33 25.34 3.73 -12.15
CA THR A 33 24.86 3.14 -10.90
C THR A 33 25.02 1.65 -11.08
N ASN A 34 25.98 1.06 -10.36
CA ASN A 34 25.89 -0.35 -9.98
C ASN A 34 24.57 -0.54 -9.22
N GLN A 35 23.46 -0.62 -9.94
CA GLN A 35 22.41 -1.56 -9.60
C GLN A 35 23.10 -2.90 -9.71
N THR A 36 23.68 -3.34 -8.59
CA THR A 36 23.74 -4.76 -8.32
C THR A 36 22.28 -5.18 -8.42
N THR A 37 21.86 -5.59 -9.61
CA THR A 37 20.74 -6.48 -9.79
C THR A 37 21.22 -7.73 -9.09
N SER A 38 21.10 -7.72 -7.75
CA SER A 38 21.01 -8.95 -7.01
C SER A 38 19.75 -9.56 -7.58
N ASP A 39 19.89 -10.38 -8.61
CA ASP A 39 18.83 -11.28 -9.01
C ASP A 39 18.43 -11.99 -7.72
N VAL A 40 17.27 -11.60 -7.20
CA VAL A 40 16.73 -12.22 -5.99
C VAL A 40 16.48 -13.66 -6.41
N TYR A 41 17.30 -14.57 -5.88
CA TYR A 41 17.24 -15.96 -6.26
C TYR A 41 15.90 -16.54 -5.76
N ASP A 42 14.91 -16.57 -6.66
CA ASP A 42 13.62 -17.23 -6.46
C ASP A 42 13.45 -18.35 -7.51
N PRO A 43 13.87 -19.59 -7.18
CA PRO A 43 13.71 -20.74 -8.07
C PRO A 43 12.27 -21.02 -8.50
N LEU A 44 11.29 -20.52 -7.73
CA LEU A 44 9.87 -20.72 -7.97
C LEU A 44 9.19 -19.46 -8.51
N GLU A 45 9.95 -18.51 -9.06
CA GLU A 45 9.44 -17.23 -9.54
C GLU A 45 8.23 -17.40 -10.49
N GLY A 46 8.33 -18.30 -11.47
CA GLY A 46 7.25 -18.52 -12.43
C GLY A 46 5.95 -19.01 -11.77
N PHE A 47 6.07 -19.90 -10.77
CA PHE A 47 4.93 -20.39 -10.00
C PHE A 47 4.37 -19.29 -9.08
N ASN A 48 5.23 -18.61 -8.33
CA ASN A 48 4.85 -17.53 -7.41
C ASN A 48 4.12 -16.40 -8.15
N ARG A 49 4.61 -16.01 -9.34
CA ARG A 49 3.95 -15.00 -10.18
C ARG A 49 2.59 -15.46 -10.69
N THR A 50 2.49 -16.69 -11.18
CA THR A 50 1.20 -17.24 -11.65
C THR A 50 0.17 -17.31 -10.53
N MET A 51 0.56 -17.80 -9.35
CA MET A 51 -0.33 -17.84 -8.19
C MET A 51 -0.69 -16.45 -7.69
N TRP A 52 0.25 -15.49 -7.76
CA TRP A 52 -0.02 -14.10 -7.43
C TRP A 52 -1.03 -13.47 -8.40
N GLU A 53 -0.91 -13.72 -9.71
CA GLU A 53 -1.87 -13.28 -10.72
C GLU A 53 -3.27 -13.85 -10.44
N LEU A 54 -3.37 -15.14 -10.12
CA LEU A 54 -4.64 -15.75 -9.71
C LEU A 54 -5.24 -15.07 -8.46
N ASN A 55 -4.41 -14.84 -7.44
CA ASN A 55 -4.84 -14.19 -6.20
C ASN A 55 -5.30 -12.75 -6.44
N TYR A 56 -4.58 -12.00 -7.26
CA TYR A 56 -4.78 -10.58 -7.45
C TYR A 56 -5.88 -10.27 -8.48
N GLU A 57 -5.88 -10.95 -9.63
CA GLU A 57 -6.81 -10.65 -10.72
C GLU A 57 -8.16 -11.36 -10.57
N TYR A 58 -8.20 -12.50 -9.87
CA TYR A 58 -9.42 -13.30 -9.75
C TYR A 58 -9.91 -13.39 -8.31
N LEU A 59 -9.11 -13.88 -7.38
CA LEU A 59 -9.61 -14.10 -6.02
C LEU A 59 -9.93 -12.78 -5.30
N ASP A 60 -9.08 -11.75 -5.41
CA ASP A 60 -9.31 -10.46 -4.74
C ASP A 60 -10.60 -9.78 -5.22
N PRO A 61 -10.77 -9.43 -6.51
CA PRO A 61 -11.94 -8.66 -6.94
C PRO A 61 -13.25 -9.42 -6.83
N TYR A 62 -13.25 -10.74 -7.06
CA TYR A 62 -14.50 -11.51 -7.13
C TYR A 62 -14.87 -12.23 -5.83
N LEU A 63 -13.93 -12.48 -4.90
CA LEU A 63 -14.20 -13.23 -3.68
C LEU A 63 -13.72 -12.52 -2.41
N VAL A 64 -12.42 -12.25 -2.28
CA VAL A 64 -11.83 -11.78 -1.01
C VAL A 64 -12.29 -10.37 -0.67
N ARG A 65 -12.29 -9.45 -1.63
CA ARG A 65 -12.74 -8.06 -1.44
C ARG A 65 -14.22 -7.97 -1.07
N PRO A 66 -15.18 -8.56 -1.81
CA PRO A 66 -16.59 -8.46 -1.43
C PRO A 66 -16.88 -9.10 -0.07
N VAL A 67 -16.22 -10.22 0.28
CA VAL A 67 -16.33 -10.83 1.61
C VAL A 67 -15.78 -9.89 2.69
N SER A 68 -14.64 -9.26 2.45
CA SER A 68 -14.01 -8.32 3.38
C SER A 68 -14.91 -7.10 3.63
N LEU A 69 -15.53 -6.56 2.57
CA LEU A 69 -16.50 -5.46 2.69
C LEU A 69 -17.71 -5.88 3.52
N ALA A 70 -18.31 -7.04 3.23
CA ALA A 70 -19.42 -7.58 4.01
C ALA A 70 -19.04 -7.77 5.49
N TYR A 71 -17.85 -8.30 5.79
CA TYR A 71 -17.39 -8.46 7.16
C TYR A 71 -17.31 -7.13 7.91
N VAL A 72 -16.74 -6.09 7.29
CA VAL A 72 -16.60 -4.76 7.90
C VAL A 72 -17.96 -4.08 8.08
N GLU A 73 -18.86 -4.23 7.11
CA GLU A 73 -20.17 -3.58 7.11
C GLU A 73 -21.13 -4.23 8.12
N TYR A 74 -21.15 -5.55 8.22
CA TYR A 74 -22.09 -6.28 9.08
C TYR A 74 -21.57 -6.58 10.49
N THR A 75 -20.25 -6.50 10.72
CA THR A 75 -19.67 -6.83 12.04
C THR A 75 -19.31 -5.57 12.84
N PRO A 76 -19.96 -5.31 13.99
CA PRO A 76 -19.64 -4.18 14.86
C PRO A 76 -18.18 -4.18 15.32
N VAL A 77 -17.63 -2.97 15.51
CA VAL A 77 -16.24 -2.75 15.96
C VAL A 77 -15.88 -3.58 17.22
N PRO A 78 -16.71 -3.64 18.29
CA PRO A 78 -16.35 -4.40 19.48
C PRO A 78 -16.11 -5.89 19.21
N ILE A 79 -16.88 -6.49 18.29
CA ILE A 79 -16.73 -7.89 17.92
C ILE A 79 -15.44 -8.08 17.10
N ARG A 80 -15.21 -7.22 16.10
CA ARG A 80 -13.98 -7.27 15.28
C ARG A 80 -12.73 -7.11 16.14
N SER A 81 -12.74 -6.15 17.07
CA SER A 81 -11.64 -5.93 18.03
C SER A 81 -11.48 -7.10 19.00
N GLY A 82 -12.58 -7.70 19.48
CA GLY A 82 -12.51 -8.88 20.34
C GLY A 82 -11.84 -10.07 19.65
N ILE A 83 -12.20 -10.36 18.39
CA ILE A 83 -11.57 -11.42 17.59
C ILE A 83 -10.09 -11.12 17.36
N ALA A 84 -9.75 -9.89 16.96
CA ALA A 84 -8.37 -9.49 16.73
C ALA A 84 -7.50 -9.62 17.99
N ASN A 85 -8.01 -9.20 19.15
CA ASN A 85 -7.30 -9.32 20.42
C ASN A 85 -7.12 -10.79 20.83
N PHE A 86 -8.14 -11.63 20.64
CA PHE A 86 -8.04 -13.06 20.93
C PHE A 86 -6.97 -13.74 20.07
N LEU A 87 -6.96 -13.50 18.76
CA LEU A 87 -5.95 -14.05 17.85
C LEU A 87 -4.55 -13.51 18.17
N SER A 88 -4.42 -12.21 18.45
CA SER A 88 -3.15 -11.61 18.85
C SER A 88 -2.58 -12.26 20.12
N ASN A 89 -3.44 -12.63 21.08
CA ASN A 89 -3.00 -13.32 22.28
C ASN A 89 -2.48 -14.73 22.01
N LEU A 90 -2.99 -15.42 20.98
CA LEU A 90 -2.49 -16.74 20.57
C LEU A 90 -1.11 -16.68 19.90
N ASP A 91 -0.75 -15.55 19.30
CA ASP A 91 0.56 -15.34 18.66
C ASP A 91 1.66 -14.96 19.67
N GLU A 92 1.31 -14.49 20.86
CA GLU A 92 2.26 -14.06 21.90
C GLU A 92 3.26 -15.15 22.32
N PRO A 93 2.87 -16.43 22.56
CA PRO A 93 3.81 -17.46 22.98
C PRO A 93 4.88 -17.77 21.93
N ALA A 94 4.50 -17.78 20.65
CA ALA A 94 5.45 -18.01 19.55
C ALA A 94 6.38 -16.81 19.34
N SER A 95 5.89 -15.59 19.62
CA SER A 95 6.68 -14.36 19.49
C SER A 95 7.67 -14.13 20.64
N MET A 96 7.50 -14.84 21.77
CA MET A 96 8.39 -14.77 22.94
C MET A 96 9.69 -15.56 22.75
N VAL A 97 9.69 -16.57 21.87
CA VAL A 97 10.83 -17.46 21.59
C VAL A 97 11.64 -16.92 20.42
#